data_AF-A0AAD4QIN5-F1
#
_entry.id   AF-A0AAD4QIN5-F1
#
_cell.length_a   1.000
_cell.length_b   1.000
_cell.length_c   1.000
_cell.angle_alpha   90.00
_cell.angle_beta   90.00
_cell.angle_gamma   90.00
#
_symmetry.space_group_name_H-M   'P 1'
#
loop_
_entity.id
_entity.type
_entity.pdbx_description
1 polymer ?
#
loop_
_entity_poly.entity_id
_entity_poly.type
_entity_poly.pdbx_seq_one_letter_code
_entity_poly.pdbx_strand_id
1 'polypeptide(L)'
;MGHICPKRHRMGVGGGVLRPRGLLLLFVLNCKYTLYPHSLHAIVAAHLLLSMSRINSSPPLDASGVLTWKLLNFLAGQRPSAQQELGDRWLDDARNLATENEALLSPGDLEIVREKITLTVEIKVGLESKKGLSKYFQAREYRKTANDTHRFVKTVSDRAKIAAFGQGPRVVGTHPVLIDPHAEVTSLNARLGAEMKPKIVTLVENMYGFNTSRAHESISSNAKRAQMLRRDMNFVYPDSEDMGMGKRHNPYRHPIIQRAINITWFRSKDDVGVVYHERFSPMPISVIALALTVVMINPICLVQTWWVLTIECCIDEWSDGTRRDSGWNDERLQIVYSSHVASLYDFKAHSPKNGRDLLHQLQCDLLRDARTHAGAPPNPVTDSGRFPPGALDAVREEDN
;
A
#
# COMPACT_ATOMS: atom_id res chain seq x y z
N MET A 1 -32.67 -19.60 47.28
CA MET A 1 -33.58 -18.68 48.01
C MET A 1 -32.83 -18.14 49.21
N GLY A 2 -32.64 -16.82 49.29
CA GLY A 2 -31.86 -16.18 50.36
C GLY A 2 -31.62 -14.72 50.04
N HIS A 3 -32.65 -13.89 50.24
CA HIS A 3 -32.58 -12.43 50.15
C HIS A 3 -31.73 -11.86 51.27
N ILE A 4 -30.70 -11.06 50.95
CA ILE A 4 -30.09 -10.11 51.88
C ILE A 4 -29.83 -8.79 51.14
N CYS A 5 -30.65 -7.80 51.46
CA CYS A 5 -30.39 -6.36 51.30
C CYS A 5 -30.22 -5.83 52.73
N PRO A 6 -29.27 -4.92 53.05
CA PRO A 6 -29.59 -3.47 53.02
C PRO A 6 -28.32 -2.61 52.74
N LYS A 7 -28.29 -1.29 52.58
CA LYS A 7 -28.75 -0.18 53.43
C LYS A 7 -28.60 1.12 52.64
N ARG A 8 -29.62 1.98 52.68
CA ARG A 8 -29.59 3.38 52.23
C ARG A 8 -28.80 4.24 53.23
N HIS A 9 -27.98 5.14 52.71
CA HIS A 9 -27.61 6.38 53.40
C HIS A 9 -27.94 7.58 52.50
N ARG A 10 -28.71 8.50 53.08
CA ARG A 10 -29.16 9.78 52.55
C ARG A 10 -28.87 10.78 53.65
N MET A 11 -28.10 11.83 53.38
CA MET A 11 -28.18 13.19 53.97
C MET A 11 -27.05 14.05 53.36
N GLY A 12 -27.37 15.30 53.05
CA GLY A 12 -26.41 16.28 52.53
C GLY A 12 -27.02 17.31 51.59
N VAL A 13 -28.04 18.04 52.06
CA VAL A 13 -28.54 19.26 51.41
C VAL A 13 -27.59 20.40 51.75
N GLY A 14 -27.06 21.10 50.74
CA GLY A 14 -26.28 22.32 50.91
C GLY A 14 -26.59 23.29 49.77
N GLY A 15 -27.45 24.27 50.05
CA GLY A 15 -27.79 25.36 49.14
C GLY A 15 -26.74 26.46 49.12
N GLY A 16 -26.51 27.04 47.95
CA GLY A 16 -25.74 28.26 47.73
C GLY A 16 -26.30 28.98 46.50
N VAL A 17 -26.76 30.21 46.71
CA VAL A 17 -27.56 31.05 45.80
C VAL A 17 -26.76 32.33 45.48
N LEU A 18 -27.00 32.90 44.28
CA LEU A 18 -26.58 34.23 43.75
C LEU A 18 -25.15 34.32 43.19
N ARG A 19 -24.84 34.93 42.03
CA ARG A 19 -25.55 35.83 41.08
C ARG A 19 -24.84 35.87 39.71
N PRO A 20 -25.46 36.41 38.65
CA PRO A 20 -24.96 36.41 37.27
C PRO A 20 -24.29 37.73 36.84
N ARG A 21 -23.36 37.64 35.89
CA ARG A 21 -22.85 38.72 35.00
C ARG A 21 -22.38 38.02 33.71
N GLY A 22 -22.68 38.43 32.49
CA GLY A 22 -23.44 39.56 31.97
C GLY A 22 -23.64 39.35 30.45
N LEU A 23 -24.68 39.97 29.93
CA LEU A 23 -24.95 40.17 28.51
C LEU A 23 -23.80 40.93 27.82
N LEU A 24 -23.52 40.57 26.56
CA LEU A 24 -23.31 41.59 25.52
C LEU A 24 -23.89 41.10 24.18
N LEU A 25 -24.57 42.03 23.52
CA LEU A 25 -25.48 41.89 22.39
C LEU A 25 -24.84 42.44 21.10
N LEU A 26 -25.30 41.95 19.94
CA LEU A 26 -25.38 42.60 18.61
C LEU A 26 -24.09 42.96 17.83
N PHE A 27 -23.99 42.49 16.58
CA PHE A 27 -24.53 43.24 15.41
C PHE A 27 -24.49 42.40 14.12
N VAL A 28 -25.60 42.48 13.38
CA VAL A 28 -25.79 42.00 12.00
C VAL A 28 -25.26 43.06 11.04
N LEU A 29 -24.47 42.69 10.04
CA LEU A 29 -24.44 43.43 8.78
C LEU A 29 -24.41 42.47 7.59
N ASN A 30 -25.49 42.60 6.82
CA ASN A 30 -25.77 42.01 5.53
C ASN A 30 -25.38 43.04 4.48
N CYS A 31 -24.44 42.73 3.59
CA CYS A 31 -24.22 43.51 2.36
C CYS A 31 -23.77 42.58 1.23
N LYS A 32 -24.67 42.42 0.26
CA LYS A 32 -24.37 41.95 -1.10
C LYS A 32 -23.52 43.00 -1.81
N TYR A 33 -22.39 42.59 -2.41
CA TYR A 33 -21.91 43.16 -3.67
C TYR A 33 -21.19 42.07 -4.47
N THR A 34 -21.66 41.90 -5.70
CA THR A 34 -21.12 41.10 -6.80
C THR A 34 -19.94 41.82 -7.47
N LEU A 35 -18.81 41.14 -7.68
CA LEU A 35 -17.93 41.13 -8.87
C LEU A 35 -16.51 40.57 -8.55
N TYR A 36 -16.21 39.37 -9.05
CA TYR A 36 -14.94 38.71 -9.53
C TYR A 36 -13.54 39.06 -8.94
N PRO A 37 -12.51 38.19 -9.07
CA PRO A 37 -11.76 37.66 -7.93
C PRO A 37 -10.25 37.84 -8.07
N HIS A 38 -9.60 38.58 -7.18
CA HIS A 38 -8.16 38.41 -6.98
C HIS A 38 -7.77 38.63 -5.52
N SER A 39 -6.85 37.77 -5.07
CA SER A 39 -6.06 37.81 -3.84
C SER A 39 -6.58 37.05 -2.61
N LEU A 40 -6.45 35.72 -2.66
CA LEU A 40 -6.24 34.89 -1.46
C LEU A 40 -4.98 35.32 -0.65
N HIS A 41 -4.07 36.08 -1.26
CA HIS A 41 -2.83 36.54 -0.63
C HIS A 41 -3.02 37.61 0.45
N ALA A 42 -4.08 38.43 0.38
CA ALA A 42 -4.31 39.48 1.38
C ALA A 42 -4.75 38.92 2.74
N ILE A 43 -5.49 37.81 2.74
CA ILE A 43 -6.00 37.18 3.97
C ILE A 43 -4.88 36.45 4.72
N VAL A 44 -3.96 35.80 4.00
CA VAL A 44 -2.79 35.11 4.60
C VAL A 44 -1.77 36.13 5.14
N ALA A 45 -1.56 37.25 4.46
CA ALA A 45 -0.68 38.32 4.92
C ALA A 45 -1.22 39.04 6.17
N ALA A 46 -2.54 39.29 6.23
CA ALA A 46 -3.18 39.85 7.41
C ALA A 46 -3.15 38.89 8.61
N HIS A 47 -3.29 37.58 8.36
CA HIS A 47 -3.21 36.57 9.42
C HIS A 47 -1.77 36.43 9.98
N LEU A 48 -0.76 36.58 9.12
CA LEU A 48 0.66 36.59 9.52
C LEU A 48 1.04 37.85 10.29
N LEU A 49 0.59 39.04 9.88
CA LEU A 49 0.90 40.30 10.57
C LEU A 49 0.21 40.43 11.95
N LEU A 50 -0.98 39.84 12.11
CA LEU A 50 -1.64 39.74 13.43
C LEU A 50 -0.97 38.70 14.35
N SER A 51 -0.28 37.70 13.80
CA SER A 51 0.50 36.74 14.59
C SER A 51 1.90 37.23 14.98
N MET A 52 2.49 38.17 14.23
CA MET A 52 3.83 38.70 14.54
C MET A 52 3.82 39.91 15.50
N SER A 53 2.68 40.55 15.73
CA SER A 53 2.55 41.70 16.66
C SER A 53 2.32 41.30 18.13
N ARG A 54 2.35 40.01 18.47
CA ARG A 54 2.24 39.51 19.85
C ARG A 54 3.41 38.65 20.31
N ILE A 55 4.64 39.04 19.98
CA ILE A 55 5.85 38.46 20.58
C ILE A 55 6.70 39.60 21.12
N ASN A 56 6.26 40.16 22.25
CA ASN A 56 7.10 40.94 23.16
C ASN A 56 6.82 40.51 24.61
N SER A 57 6.76 39.21 24.82
CA SER A 57 6.98 38.58 26.13
C SER A 57 7.30 37.11 25.89
N SER A 58 8.50 36.69 26.32
CA SER A 58 8.96 35.32 26.23
C SER A 58 8.10 34.39 27.10
N PRO A 59 7.50 33.32 26.55
CA PRO A 59 7.07 32.20 27.37
C PRO A 59 8.25 31.21 27.58
N PRO A 60 8.25 30.44 28.67
CA PRO A 60 9.24 29.39 28.87
C PRO A 60 8.96 28.25 27.89
N LEU A 61 9.85 28.06 26.91
CA LEU A 61 9.81 26.89 26.05
C LEU A 61 10.16 25.65 26.89
N ASP A 62 9.31 24.64 26.85
CA ASP A 62 9.64 23.34 27.41
C ASP A 62 10.78 22.68 26.60
N ALA A 63 11.43 21.67 27.20
CA ALA A 63 12.55 20.97 26.58
C ALA A 63 12.18 20.29 25.24
N SER A 64 10.89 20.03 25.00
CA SER A 64 10.38 19.41 23.76
C SER A 64 10.48 20.37 22.58
N GLY A 65 10.07 21.64 22.75
CA GLY A 65 10.17 22.65 21.70
C GLY A 65 11.62 22.96 21.28
N VAL A 66 12.55 22.95 22.24
CA VAL A 66 13.99 23.14 21.97
C VAL A 66 14.57 21.95 21.19
N LEU A 67 14.15 20.73 21.51
CA LEU A 67 14.59 19.52 20.81
C LEU A 67 14.05 19.46 19.38
N THR A 68 12.76 19.77 19.18
CA THR A 68 12.14 19.81 17.85
C THR A 68 12.77 20.89 16.97
N TRP A 69 13.04 22.08 17.52
CA TRP A 69 13.71 23.15 16.78
C TRP A 69 15.18 22.83 16.47
N LYS A 70 15.93 22.25 17.42
CA LYS A 70 17.30 21.79 17.19
C LYS A 70 17.38 20.64 16.18
N LEU A 71 16.41 19.72 16.18
CA LEU A 71 16.32 18.63 15.20
C LEU A 71 15.98 19.17 13.80
N LEU A 72 15.05 20.12 13.70
CA LEU A 72 14.75 20.81 12.44
C LEU A 72 15.94 21.61 11.91
N ASN A 73 16.69 22.30 12.78
CA ASN A 73 17.93 22.99 12.41
C ASN A 73 19.06 22.02 12.05
N PHE A 74 19.17 20.88 12.74
CA PHE A 74 20.13 19.83 12.42
C PHE A 74 19.84 19.21 11.06
N LEU A 75 18.57 18.89 10.77
CA LEU A 75 18.13 18.36 9.47
C LEU A 75 18.20 19.42 8.34
N ALA A 76 17.97 20.70 8.65
CA ALA A 76 18.12 21.79 7.69
C ALA A 76 19.59 22.13 7.39
N GLY A 77 20.48 21.97 8.38
CA GLY A 77 21.92 22.20 8.26
C GLY A 77 22.69 21.03 7.67
N GLN A 78 22.23 19.79 7.89
CA GLN A 78 22.81 18.58 7.32
C GLN A 78 22.05 18.16 6.05
N ARG A 79 22.62 18.62 4.94
CA ARG A 79 22.61 18.00 3.60
C ARG A 79 21.42 18.25 2.65
N PRO A 80 21.04 19.51 2.38
CA PRO A 80 20.42 19.88 1.10
C PRO A 80 21.20 19.29 -0.10
N SER A 81 22.53 19.23 0.00
CA SER A 81 23.41 18.60 -1.00
C SER A 81 23.14 17.12 -1.23
N ALA A 82 22.91 16.32 -0.18
CA ALA A 82 22.64 14.88 -0.36
C ALA A 82 21.24 14.63 -0.93
N GLN A 83 20.24 15.47 -0.61
CA GLN A 83 18.92 15.38 -1.23
C GLN A 83 18.97 15.77 -2.71
N GLN A 84 19.74 16.80 -3.05
CA GLN A 84 19.98 17.22 -4.43
C GLN A 84 20.73 16.14 -5.22
N GLU A 85 21.80 15.57 -4.64
CA GLU A 85 22.58 14.47 -5.24
C GLU A 85 21.72 13.22 -5.48
N LEU A 86 20.85 12.86 -4.53
CA LEU A 86 19.88 11.77 -4.74
C LEU A 86 18.88 12.07 -5.85
N GLY A 87 18.39 13.32 -5.94
CA GLY A 87 17.54 13.74 -7.05
C GLY A 87 18.25 13.67 -8.39
N ASP A 88 19.51 14.10 -8.46
CA ASP A 88 20.34 14.04 -9.67
C ASP A 88 20.57 12.60 -10.12
N ARG A 89 20.94 11.70 -9.19
CA ARG A 89 21.08 10.26 -9.48
C ARG A 89 19.80 9.66 -10.06
N TRP A 90 18.64 9.95 -9.48
CA TRP A 90 17.37 9.43 -10.00
C TRP A 90 17.02 9.96 -11.39
N LEU A 91 17.33 11.22 -11.66
CA LEU A 91 17.13 11.81 -12.99
C LEU A 91 18.09 11.20 -14.03
N ASP A 92 19.33 10.95 -13.66
CA ASP A 92 20.31 10.29 -14.53
C ASP A 92 19.94 8.82 -14.79
N ASP A 93 19.52 8.08 -13.76
CA ASP A 93 19.01 6.72 -13.91
C ASP A 93 17.77 6.69 -14.84
N ALA A 94 16.88 7.67 -14.73
CA ALA A 94 15.73 7.80 -15.62
C ALA A 94 16.17 8.05 -17.08
N ARG A 95 17.16 8.92 -17.31
CA ARG A 95 17.73 9.16 -18.64
C ARG A 95 18.38 7.91 -19.22
N ASN A 96 19.21 7.23 -18.43
CA ASN A 96 19.88 6.00 -18.85
C ASN A 96 18.85 4.92 -19.22
N LEU A 97 17.82 4.71 -18.39
CA LEU A 97 16.74 3.78 -18.71
C LEU A 97 16.00 4.16 -20.00
N ALA A 98 15.75 5.45 -20.25
CA ALA A 98 15.12 5.88 -21.49
C ALA A 98 16.00 5.59 -22.71
N THR A 99 17.31 5.88 -22.62
CA THR A 99 18.28 5.64 -23.69
C THR A 99 18.51 4.16 -23.96
N GLU A 100 18.72 3.35 -22.93
CA GLU A 100 18.93 1.90 -23.04
C GLU A 100 17.74 1.18 -23.70
N ASN A 101 16.54 1.71 -23.52
CA ASN A 101 15.31 1.10 -24.03
C ASN A 101 14.70 1.87 -25.21
N GLU A 102 15.40 2.85 -25.79
CA GLU A 102 14.89 3.67 -26.89
C GLU A 102 14.39 2.83 -28.07
N ALA A 103 15.09 1.73 -28.37
CA ALA A 103 14.69 0.80 -29.45
C ALA A 103 13.43 -0.03 -29.12
N LEU A 104 13.08 -0.17 -27.85
CA LEU A 104 11.92 -0.94 -27.39
C LEU A 104 10.68 -0.05 -27.22
N LEU A 105 10.88 1.24 -27.01
CA LEU A 105 9.81 2.21 -26.77
C LEU A 105 9.12 2.63 -28.06
N SER A 106 7.80 2.79 -28.02
CA SER A 106 7.09 3.42 -29.13
C SER A 106 7.51 4.90 -29.23
N PRO A 107 7.47 5.53 -30.42
CA PRO A 107 7.77 6.96 -30.55
C PRO A 107 6.92 7.85 -29.64
N GLY A 108 5.66 7.47 -29.39
CA GLY A 108 4.77 8.19 -28.47
C GLY A 108 5.20 8.07 -27.01
N ASP A 109 5.56 6.87 -26.56
CA ASP A 109 6.04 6.65 -25.19
C ASP A 109 7.37 7.38 -24.94
N LEU A 110 8.26 7.37 -25.95
CA LEU A 110 9.53 8.06 -25.89
C LEU A 110 9.35 9.59 -25.75
N GLU A 111 8.39 10.16 -26.46
CA GLU A 111 8.06 11.59 -26.35
C GLU A 111 7.53 11.95 -24.96
N ILE A 112 6.62 11.13 -24.40
CA ILE A 112 6.11 11.34 -23.04
C ILE A 112 7.24 11.24 -22.00
N VAL A 113 8.15 10.27 -22.16
CA VAL A 113 9.34 10.14 -21.29
C VAL A 113 10.23 11.37 -21.37
N ARG A 114 10.51 11.88 -22.59
CA ARG A 114 11.31 13.10 -22.80
C ARG A 114 10.64 14.34 -22.21
N GLU A 115 9.33 14.50 -22.37
CA GLU A 115 8.56 15.60 -21.77
C GLU A 115 8.65 15.55 -20.24
N LYS A 116 8.51 14.35 -19.64
CA LYS A 116 8.59 14.17 -18.19
C LYS A 116 9.97 14.50 -17.61
N ILE A 117 11.03 14.08 -18.29
CA ILE A 117 12.41 14.40 -17.92
C ILE A 117 12.64 15.92 -18.04
N THR A 118 12.17 16.54 -19.13
CA THR A 118 12.29 17.99 -19.36
C THR A 118 11.58 18.78 -18.25
N LEU A 119 10.33 18.45 -17.93
CA LEU A 119 9.58 19.07 -16.83
C LEU A 119 10.32 18.97 -15.49
N THR A 120 10.98 17.84 -15.23
CA THR A 120 11.75 17.64 -13.98
C THR A 120 12.98 18.56 -13.92
N VAL A 121 13.66 18.75 -15.05
CA VAL A 121 14.78 19.69 -15.18
C VAL A 121 14.30 21.13 -14.98
N GLU A 122 13.19 21.51 -15.60
CA GLU A 122 12.60 22.85 -15.44
C GLU A 122 12.19 23.13 -13.99
N ILE A 123 11.61 22.14 -13.30
CA ILE A 123 11.28 22.24 -11.87
C ILE A 123 12.56 22.47 -11.03
N LYS A 124 13.66 21.77 -11.34
CA LYS A 124 14.95 21.98 -10.67
C LYS A 124 15.41 23.44 -10.83
N VAL A 125 15.47 23.93 -12.06
CA VAL A 125 15.89 25.32 -12.39
C VAL A 125 14.95 26.35 -11.73
N GLY A 126 13.64 26.10 -11.76
CA GLY A 126 12.64 26.95 -11.11
C GLY A 126 12.76 26.97 -9.59
N LEU A 127 13.13 25.87 -8.96
CA LEU A 127 13.39 25.81 -7.52
C LEU A 127 14.68 26.56 -7.15
N GLU A 128 15.74 26.44 -7.94
CA GLU A 128 17.04 27.09 -7.72
C GLU A 128 16.96 28.63 -7.87
N SER A 129 16.09 29.13 -8.75
CA SER A 129 15.93 30.58 -8.99
C SER A 129 15.08 31.31 -7.95
N LYS A 130 14.27 30.60 -7.13
CA LYS A 130 13.39 31.21 -6.13
C LYS A 130 14.17 31.68 -4.89
N LYS A 131 14.42 32.99 -4.80
CA LYS A 131 14.94 33.65 -3.60
C LYS A 131 13.91 33.58 -2.46
N GLY A 132 14.36 33.17 -1.27
CA GLY A 132 13.55 33.16 -0.04
C GLY A 132 12.99 31.79 0.37
N LEU A 133 13.11 30.76 -0.46
CA LEU A 133 12.83 29.38 -0.07
C LEU A 133 14.07 28.76 0.61
N SER A 134 13.83 27.94 1.65
CA SER A 134 14.92 27.19 2.27
C SER A 134 15.50 26.19 1.26
N LYS A 135 16.84 26.15 1.14
CA LYS A 135 17.55 25.20 0.28
C LYS A 135 17.15 23.74 0.54
N TYR A 136 16.83 23.43 1.80
CA TYR A 136 16.33 22.11 2.17
C TYR A 136 14.98 21.80 1.52
N PHE A 137 14.05 22.75 1.53
CA PHE A 137 12.73 22.56 0.91
C PHE A 137 12.85 22.40 -0.61
N GLN A 138 13.69 23.21 -1.25
CA GLN A 138 13.98 23.10 -2.68
C GLN A 138 14.55 21.71 -3.03
N ALA A 139 15.55 21.24 -2.27
CA ALA A 139 16.16 19.93 -2.49
C ALA A 139 15.18 18.77 -2.26
N ARG A 140 14.30 18.87 -1.26
CA ARG A 140 13.27 17.86 -0.97
C ARG A 140 12.24 17.74 -2.10
N GLU A 141 11.71 18.86 -2.58
CA GLU A 141 10.72 18.87 -3.67
C GLU A 141 11.34 18.41 -5.00
N TYR A 142 12.59 18.82 -5.27
CA TYR A 142 13.34 18.31 -6.42
C TYR A 142 13.53 16.79 -6.34
N ARG A 143 14.04 16.26 -5.23
CA ARG A 143 14.24 14.81 -5.03
C ARG A 143 12.95 14.03 -5.25
N LYS A 144 11.84 14.51 -4.71
CA LYS A 144 10.53 13.87 -4.87
C LYS A 144 10.13 13.81 -6.35
N THR A 145 10.24 14.93 -7.06
CA THR A 145 9.92 15.01 -8.50
C THR A 145 10.80 14.07 -9.32
N ALA A 146 12.12 14.05 -9.05
CA ALA A 146 13.05 13.15 -9.73
C ALA A 146 12.73 11.66 -9.50
N ASN A 147 12.27 11.29 -8.31
CA ASN A 147 11.80 9.92 -8.01
C ASN A 147 10.64 9.50 -8.90
N ASP A 148 9.68 10.41 -9.03
CA ASP A 148 8.42 10.12 -9.68
C ASP A 148 8.67 9.98 -11.19
N THR A 149 9.59 10.79 -11.73
CA THR A 149 10.11 10.64 -13.09
C THR A 149 10.86 9.32 -13.28
N HIS A 150 11.77 8.95 -12.39
CA HIS A 150 12.46 7.66 -12.46
C HIS A 150 11.49 6.47 -12.46
N ARG A 151 10.52 6.45 -11.54
CA ARG A 151 9.51 5.38 -11.46
C ARG A 151 8.62 5.33 -12.70
N PHE A 152 8.25 6.48 -13.25
CA PHE A 152 7.50 6.56 -14.49
C PHE A 152 8.29 5.94 -15.65
N VAL A 153 9.54 6.37 -15.87
CA VAL A 153 10.37 5.84 -16.96
C VAL A 153 10.62 4.35 -16.81
N LYS A 154 10.90 3.87 -15.59
CA LYS A 154 11.05 2.44 -15.31
C LYS A 154 9.80 1.66 -15.71
N THR A 155 8.61 2.13 -15.33
CA THR A 155 7.34 1.47 -15.65
C THR A 155 7.10 1.37 -17.16
N VAL A 156 7.39 2.46 -17.89
CA VAL A 156 7.25 2.52 -19.35
C VAL A 156 8.25 1.57 -20.03
N SER A 157 9.51 1.56 -19.56
CA SER A 157 10.55 0.61 -20.01
C SER A 157 10.16 -0.84 -19.76
N ASP A 158 9.65 -1.18 -18.57
CA ASP A 158 9.24 -2.54 -18.22
C ASP A 158 8.07 -3.02 -19.11
N ARG A 159 7.10 -2.16 -19.40
CA ARG A 159 6.00 -2.46 -20.34
C ARG A 159 6.52 -2.75 -21.75
N ALA A 160 7.46 -1.93 -22.23
CA ALA A 160 8.07 -2.12 -23.54
C ALA A 160 8.88 -3.42 -23.64
N LYS A 161 9.63 -3.78 -22.58
CA LYS A 161 10.29 -5.08 -22.49
C LYS A 161 9.30 -6.23 -22.57
N ILE A 162 8.21 -6.18 -21.78
CA ILE A 162 7.17 -7.21 -21.80
C ILE A 162 6.56 -7.35 -23.22
N ALA A 163 6.26 -6.23 -23.88
CA ALA A 163 5.73 -6.23 -25.24
C ALA A 163 6.73 -6.83 -26.26
N ALA A 164 8.01 -6.51 -26.14
CA ALA A 164 9.06 -7.03 -27.00
C ALA A 164 9.31 -8.53 -26.81
N PHE A 165 9.25 -9.03 -25.57
CA PHE A 165 9.33 -10.46 -25.28
C PHE A 165 8.18 -11.27 -25.91
N GLY A 166 7.01 -10.66 -26.07
CA GLY A 166 5.85 -11.26 -26.74
C GLY A 166 6.01 -11.41 -28.27
N GLN A 167 7.02 -10.79 -28.89
CA GLN A 167 7.22 -10.79 -30.34
C GLN A 167 8.42 -11.63 -30.83
N GLY A 168 8.92 -12.56 -30.00
CA GLY A 168 9.99 -13.48 -30.43
C GLY A 168 9.64 -14.25 -31.72
N PRO A 169 10.64 -14.64 -32.53
CA PRO A 169 10.42 -15.31 -33.81
C PRO A 169 9.58 -16.58 -33.60
N ARG A 170 8.42 -16.65 -34.26
CA ARG A 170 7.61 -17.86 -34.34
C ARG A 170 8.41 -18.95 -35.03
N VAL A 171 9.13 -19.75 -34.26
CA VAL A 171 9.69 -21.01 -34.75
C VAL A 171 8.50 -21.92 -35.04
N VAL A 172 8.19 -22.08 -36.33
CA VAL A 172 7.21 -23.06 -36.82
C VAL A 172 7.84 -24.43 -36.64
N GLY A 173 7.74 -24.96 -35.42
CA GLY A 173 8.14 -26.31 -35.05
C GLY A 173 7.05 -26.90 -34.18
N THR A 174 6.50 -28.03 -34.60
CA THR A 174 5.48 -28.80 -33.90
C THR A 174 5.98 -29.28 -32.55
N HIS A 175 5.69 -28.54 -31.48
CA HIS A 175 5.84 -28.93 -30.07
C HIS A 175 4.83 -28.16 -29.21
N PRO A 176 4.53 -28.66 -28.00
CA PRO A 176 3.18 -28.67 -27.41
C PRO A 176 2.67 -27.27 -27.10
N VAL A 177 1.35 -27.11 -27.27
CA VAL A 177 0.53 -25.92 -26.96
C VAL A 177 1.17 -25.03 -25.89
N LEU A 178 1.94 -24.03 -26.33
CA LEU A 178 2.32 -22.92 -25.48
C LEU A 178 1.04 -22.15 -25.22
N ILE A 179 0.54 -22.25 -24.00
CA ILE A 179 -0.61 -21.49 -23.53
C ILE A 179 -0.21 -20.01 -23.62
N ASP A 180 -0.94 -19.23 -24.41
CA ASP A 180 -0.78 -17.78 -24.48
C ASP A 180 -1.07 -17.18 -23.10
N PRO A 181 -0.08 -16.58 -22.42
CA PRO A 181 -0.26 -16.03 -21.08
C PRO A 181 -1.37 -14.97 -21.03
N HIS A 182 -1.62 -14.25 -22.12
CA HIS A 182 -2.70 -13.27 -22.20
C HIS A 182 -4.08 -13.91 -22.31
N ALA A 183 -4.19 -15.01 -23.06
CA ALA A 183 -5.43 -15.78 -23.16
C ALA A 183 -5.76 -16.49 -21.84
N GLU A 184 -4.74 -17.03 -21.17
CA GLU A 184 -4.90 -17.65 -19.85
C GLU A 184 -5.32 -16.60 -18.82
N VAL A 185 -4.64 -15.46 -18.76
CA VAL A 185 -5.01 -14.31 -17.90
C VAL A 185 -6.44 -13.84 -18.18
N THR A 186 -6.85 -13.69 -19.43
CA THR A 186 -8.21 -13.22 -19.76
C THR A 186 -9.28 -14.24 -19.34
N SER A 187 -9.03 -15.54 -19.57
CA SER A 187 -9.92 -16.61 -19.11
C SER A 187 -9.92 -16.74 -17.57
N LEU A 188 -8.78 -16.47 -16.95
CA LEU A 188 -8.59 -16.47 -15.52
C LEU A 188 -9.35 -15.31 -14.90
N ASN A 189 -9.32 -14.11 -15.50
CA ASN A 189 -10.01 -12.89 -15.04
C ASN A 189 -11.53 -13.07 -14.95
N ALA A 190 -12.14 -13.69 -15.96
CA ALA A 190 -13.57 -13.98 -15.92
C ALA A 190 -13.93 -14.97 -14.78
N ARG A 191 -13.13 -16.03 -14.60
CA ARG A 191 -13.34 -17.02 -13.53
C ARG A 191 -13.06 -16.44 -12.14
N LEU A 192 -12.05 -15.59 -12.04
CA LEU A 192 -11.66 -14.87 -10.83
C LEU A 192 -12.81 -14.01 -10.30
N GLY A 193 -13.43 -13.21 -11.17
CA GLY A 193 -14.53 -12.35 -10.77
C GLY A 193 -15.75 -13.13 -10.34
N ALA A 194 -16.16 -14.12 -11.14
CA ALA A 194 -17.38 -14.87 -10.90
C ALA A 194 -17.28 -15.84 -9.71
N GLU A 195 -16.12 -16.50 -9.54
CA GLU A 195 -15.99 -17.59 -8.58
C GLU A 195 -15.20 -17.21 -7.32
N MET A 196 -14.10 -16.47 -7.48
CA MET A 196 -13.19 -16.18 -6.35
C MET A 196 -13.66 -15.01 -5.52
N LYS A 197 -14.09 -13.90 -6.14
CA LYS A 197 -14.48 -12.69 -5.41
C LYS A 197 -15.53 -13.00 -4.33
N PRO A 198 -16.67 -13.66 -4.59
CA PRO A 198 -17.69 -13.87 -3.56
C PRO A 198 -17.18 -14.68 -2.36
N LYS A 199 -16.33 -15.69 -2.62
CA LYS A 199 -15.72 -16.53 -1.59
C LYS A 199 -14.71 -15.74 -0.76
N ILE A 200 -13.86 -14.94 -1.39
CA ILE A 200 -12.82 -14.15 -0.72
C ILE A 200 -13.42 -12.97 0.05
N VAL A 201 -14.47 -12.32 -0.45
CA VAL A 201 -15.13 -11.24 0.30
C VAL A 201 -15.68 -11.79 1.63
N THR A 202 -16.34 -12.94 1.60
CA THR A 202 -16.83 -13.61 2.81
C THR A 202 -15.68 -14.00 3.74
N LEU A 203 -14.55 -14.44 3.18
CA LEU A 203 -13.35 -14.76 3.96
C LEU A 203 -12.76 -13.52 4.65
N VAL A 204 -12.64 -12.41 3.93
CA VAL A 204 -12.11 -11.12 4.44
C VAL A 204 -12.99 -10.59 5.56
N GLU A 205 -14.32 -10.61 5.37
CA GLU A 205 -15.30 -10.21 6.37
C GLU A 205 -15.10 -10.99 7.69
N ASN A 206 -15.04 -12.33 7.60
CA ASN A 206 -14.90 -13.20 8.75
C ASN A 206 -13.52 -13.13 9.43
N MET A 207 -12.44 -13.12 8.64
CA MET A 207 -11.07 -13.17 9.17
C MET A 207 -10.68 -11.91 9.90
N TYR A 208 -11.09 -10.75 9.37
CA TYR A 208 -10.81 -9.48 9.99
C TYR A 208 -11.95 -9.03 10.90
N GLY A 209 -13.04 -9.78 11.02
CA GLY A 209 -14.16 -9.48 11.91
C GLY A 209 -14.95 -8.23 11.52
N PHE A 210 -15.01 -7.89 10.22
CA PHE A 210 -15.84 -6.80 9.75
C PHE A 210 -17.30 -7.09 10.08
N ASN A 211 -18.02 -6.08 10.54
CA ASN A 211 -19.41 -6.22 10.99
C ASN A 211 -20.35 -5.52 10.00
N THR A 212 -21.35 -6.24 9.46
CA THR A 212 -22.35 -5.69 8.53
C THR A 212 -23.41 -4.80 9.21
N SER A 213 -23.37 -4.67 10.53
CA SER A 213 -24.23 -3.76 11.29
C SER A 213 -24.10 -2.31 10.81
N ARG A 214 -25.24 -1.63 10.69
CA ARG A 214 -25.31 -0.19 10.36
C ARG A 214 -25.13 0.72 11.58
N ALA A 215 -24.78 0.15 12.73
CA ALA A 215 -24.48 0.95 13.92
C ALA A 215 -23.23 1.82 13.69
N HIS A 216 -23.29 3.07 14.14
CA HIS A 216 -22.19 4.04 13.95
C HIS A 216 -20.85 3.51 14.50
N GLU A 217 -20.86 2.83 15.64
CA GLU A 217 -19.67 2.20 16.23
C GLU A 217 -19.09 1.10 15.35
N SER A 218 -19.93 0.27 14.73
CA SER A 218 -19.50 -0.79 13.80
C SER A 218 -18.88 -0.19 12.54
N ILE A 219 -19.52 0.84 11.97
CA ILE A 219 -19.01 1.57 10.80
C ILE A 219 -17.64 2.18 11.10
N SER A 220 -17.51 2.93 12.20
CA SER A 220 -16.24 3.56 12.59
C SER A 220 -15.14 2.52 12.84
N SER A 221 -15.46 1.40 13.51
CA SER A 221 -14.53 0.31 13.77
C SER A 221 -14.06 -0.37 12.48
N ASN A 222 -14.99 -0.67 11.57
CA ASN A 222 -14.69 -1.26 10.26
C ASN A 222 -13.79 -0.32 9.43
N ALA A 223 -14.12 0.97 9.34
CA ALA A 223 -13.33 1.94 8.59
C ALA A 223 -11.90 2.03 9.11
N LYS A 224 -11.74 2.10 10.44
CA LYS A 224 -10.43 2.08 11.10
C LYS A 224 -9.66 0.79 10.78
N ARG A 225 -10.32 -0.36 10.81
CA ARG A 225 -9.70 -1.65 10.51
C ARG A 225 -9.27 -1.76 9.05
N ALA A 226 -10.13 -1.36 8.12
CA ALA A 226 -9.80 -1.31 6.69
C ALA A 226 -8.59 -0.40 6.46
N GLN A 227 -8.55 0.78 7.09
CA GLN A 227 -7.41 1.68 7.02
C GLN A 227 -6.11 1.05 7.56
N MET A 228 -6.18 0.34 8.69
CA MET A 228 -5.02 -0.36 9.26
C MET A 228 -4.50 -1.48 8.35
N LEU A 229 -5.40 -2.26 7.73
CA LEU A 229 -5.02 -3.32 6.79
C LEU A 229 -4.39 -2.78 5.50
N ARG A 230 -4.85 -1.61 5.05
CA ARG A 230 -4.31 -0.92 3.88
C ARG A 230 -2.97 -0.26 4.15
N ARG A 231 -2.75 0.23 5.36
CA ARG A 231 -1.52 0.88 5.76
C ARG A 231 -0.35 -0.10 5.61
N ASP A 232 0.66 0.35 4.87
CA ASP A 232 1.94 -0.35 4.65
C ASP A 232 1.80 -1.81 4.20
N MET A 233 0.64 -2.16 3.61
CA MET A 233 0.33 -3.51 3.15
C MET A 233 0.46 -4.53 4.29
N ASN A 234 -0.09 -4.22 5.46
CA ASN A 234 0.03 -5.02 6.69
C ASN A 234 -0.37 -6.50 6.54
N PHE A 235 -1.21 -6.87 5.58
CA PHE A 235 -1.52 -8.28 5.31
C PHE A 235 -0.46 -8.98 4.43
N VAL A 236 0.45 -8.25 3.78
CA VAL A 236 1.63 -8.82 3.08
C VAL A 236 2.85 -8.78 3.99
N TYR A 237 3.04 -7.65 4.67
CA TYR A 237 4.14 -7.37 5.58
C TYR A 237 3.57 -7.06 6.97
N PRO A 238 3.17 -8.07 7.76
CA PRO A 238 2.56 -7.82 9.05
C PRO A 238 3.57 -7.15 9.98
N ASP A 239 3.30 -5.91 10.36
CA ASP A 239 3.96 -5.30 11.50
C ASP A 239 3.56 -6.07 12.75
N SER A 240 4.58 -6.59 13.43
CA SER A 240 4.45 -7.54 14.54
C SER A 240 3.59 -7.05 15.71
N GLU A 241 3.58 -5.75 15.94
CA GLU A 241 3.05 -5.17 17.18
C GLU A 241 1.56 -4.85 17.09
N ASP A 242 1.08 -4.36 15.94
CA ASP A 242 -0.26 -3.76 15.82
C ASP A 242 -1.39 -4.78 15.68
N MET A 243 -1.09 -6.01 15.25
CA MET A 243 -2.09 -7.06 15.00
C MET A 243 -2.10 -8.15 16.09
N GLY A 244 -1.33 -7.99 17.18
CA GLY A 244 -1.19 -8.99 18.23
C GLY A 244 -0.53 -10.30 17.76
N MET A 245 0.16 -10.26 16.62
CA MET A 245 0.72 -11.40 15.91
C MET A 245 2.25 -11.45 16.06
N GLY A 246 2.75 -11.62 17.30
CA GLY A 246 4.12 -12.05 17.61
C GLY A 246 5.29 -11.33 16.92
N LYS A 247 6.49 -11.93 16.86
CA LYS A 247 7.68 -11.40 16.15
C LYS A 247 7.37 -11.14 14.67
N ARG A 248 8.06 -10.17 14.02
CA ARG A 248 7.88 -9.80 12.60
C ARG A 248 7.68 -11.04 11.73
N HIS A 249 6.50 -11.17 11.12
CA HIS A 249 6.15 -12.29 10.26
C HIS A 249 6.91 -12.21 8.94
N ASN A 250 7.22 -13.38 8.37
CA ASN A 250 7.79 -13.47 7.03
C ASN A 250 6.79 -12.89 6.01
N PRO A 251 7.28 -12.16 4.99
CA PRO A 251 6.41 -11.56 3.98
C PRO A 251 5.59 -12.64 3.26
N TYR A 252 4.39 -12.27 2.82
CA TYR A 252 3.45 -13.15 2.09
C TYR A 252 2.94 -14.38 2.86
N ARG A 253 3.19 -14.47 4.18
CA ARG A 253 2.72 -15.59 5.02
C ARG A 253 1.46 -15.29 5.84
N HIS A 254 0.77 -14.20 5.54
CA HIS A 254 -0.46 -13.90 6.25
C HIS A 254 -1.51 -15.01 6.01
N PRO A 255 -2.21 -15.49 7.05
CA PRO A 255 -3.11 -16.64 6.93
C PRO A 255 -4.21 -16.50 5.88
N ILE A 256 -4.56 -15.26 5.51
CA ILE A 256 -5.56 -14.99 4.47
C ILE A 256 -5.13 -15.50 3.09
N ILE A 257 -3.83 -15.46 2.79
CA ILE A 257 -3.28 -15.89 1.49
C ILE A 257 -3.47 -17.40 1.36
N GLN A 258 -3.07 -18.16 2.39
CA GLN A 258 -3.29 -19.60 2.44
C GLN A 258 -4.78 -19.95 2.34
N ARG A 259 -5.64 -19.27 3.11
CA ARG A 259 -7.09 -19.54 3.07
C ARG A 259 -7.71 -19.20 1.72
N ALA A 260 -7.29 -18.12 1.07
CA ALA A 260 -7.74 -17.77 -0.28
C ALA A 260 -7.34 -18.84 -1.31
N ILE A 261 -6.11 -19.37 -1.21
CA ILE A 261 -5.64 -20.49 -2.04
C ILE A 261 -6.50 -21.74 -1.78
N ASN A 262 -6.72 -22.07 -0.51
CA ASN A 262 -7.48 -23.25 -0.10
C ASN A 262 -8.92 -23.24 -0.64
N ILE A 263 -9.68 -22.16 -0.43
CA ILE A 263 -11.09 -22.11 -0.86
C ILE A 263 -11.28 -22.05 -2.38
N THR A 264 -10.20 -21.75 -3.11
CA THR A 264 -10.24 -21.57 -4.57
C THR A 264 -9.78 -22.81 -5.32
N TRP A 265 -8.64 -23.40 -4.94
CA TRP A 265 -8.01 -24.48 -5.71
C TRP A 265 -7.83 -25.79 -4.93
N PHE A 266 -8.01 -25.78 -3.60
CA PHE A 266 -7.68 -26.91 -2.73
C PHE A 266 -8.76 -27.13 -1.64
N ARG A 267 -10.04 -26.96 -1.96
CA ARG A 267 -11.14 -27.16 -1.02
C ARG A 267 -11.36 -28.65 -0.74
N SER A 268 -11.18 -29.49 -1.75
CA SER A 268 -11.43 -30.93 -1.70
C SER A 268 -10.37 -31.72 -2.48
N LYS A 269 -10.36 -33.05 -2.33
CA LYS A 269 -9.43 -33.93 -3.05
C LYS A 269 -9.63 -33.93 -4.57
N ASP A 270 -10.80 -33.50 -5.02
CA ASP A 270 -11.19 -33.48 -6.43
C ASP A 270 -11.00 -32.11 -7.07
N ASP A 271 -10.52 -31.11 -6.30
CA ASP A 271 -10.28 -29.77 -6.81
C ASP A 271 -9.05 -29.73 -7.73
N VAL A 272 -9.03 -28.74 -8.62
CA VAL A 272 -8.02 -28.54 -9.66
C VAL A 272 -6.59 -28.56 -9.12
N GLY A 273 -6.34 -27.94 -7.95
CA GLY A 273 -5.00 -27.90 -7.35
C GLY A 273 -4.51 -29.26 -6.87
N VAL A 274 -5.42 -30.17 -6.50
CA VAL A 274 -5.09 -31.53 -6.08
C VAL A 274 -4.95 -32.45 -7.29
N VAL A 275 -5.91 -32.39 -8.22
CA VAL A 275 -5.94 -33.25 -9.43
C VAL A 275 -4.74 -32.96 -10.33
N TYR A 276 -4.41 -31.70 -10.56
CA TYR A 276 -3.29 -31.28 -11.42
C TYR A 276 -2.07 -30.85 -10.61
N HIS A 277 -1.71 -31.62 -9.59
CA HIS A 277 -0.65 -31.27 -8.63
C HIS A 277 0.71 -30.95 -9.26
N GLU A 278 1.04 -31.54 -10.41
CA GLU A 278 2.28 -31.30 -11.15
C GLU A 278 2.37 -29.85 -11.62
N ARG A 279 1.22 -29.21 -11.91
CA ARG A 279 1.14 -27.80 -12.28
C ARG A 279 1.28 -26.85 -11.10
N PHE A 280 1.10 -27.36 -9.88
CA PHE A 280 1.17 -26.59 -8.64
C PHE A 280 2.43 -26.87 -7.82
N SER A 281 3.41 -27.59 -8.37
CA SER A 281 4.61 -28.07 -7.65
C SER A 281 5.90 -27.47 -8.22
N PRO A 282 6.50 -26.44 -7.59
CA PRO A 282 6.03 -25.74 -6.38
C PRO A 282 4.86 -24.77 -6.68
N MET A 283 4.21 -24.20 -5.66
CA MET A 283 3.05 -23.31 -5.84
C MET A 283 3.38 -22.19 -6.86
N PRO A 284 2.64 -22.02 -7.96
CA PRO A 284 3.00 -21.05 -8.99
C PRO A 284 2.96 -19.62 -8.47
N ILE A 285 3.92 -18.79 -8.91
CA ILE A 285 3.96 -17.35 -8.59
C ILE A 285 2.64 -16.67 -8.99
N SER A 286 2.08 -17.06 -10.14
CA SER A 286 0.79 -16.59 -10.62
C SER A 286 -0.34 -16.85 -9.62
N VAL A 287 -0.41 -18.04 -9.01
CA VAL A 287 -1.45 -18.38 -8.03
C VAL A 287 -1.31 -17.53 -6.75
N ILE A 288 -0.08 -17.31 -6.28
CA ILE A 288 0.19 -16.45 -5.11
C ILE A 288 -0.18 -15.00 -5.42
N ALA A 289 0.31 -14.48 -6.55
CA ALA A 289 -0.01 -13.12 -7.02
C ALA A 289 -1.52 -12.94 -7.13
N LEU A 290 -2.23 -13.95 -7.61
CA LEU A 290 -3.67 -13.89 -7.78
C LEU A 290 -4.43 -13.89 -6.46
N ALA A 291 -4.02 -14.72 -5.50
CA ALA A 291 -4.57 -14.67 -4.15
C ALA A 291 -4.35 -13.29 -3.52
N LEU A 292 -3.18 -12.68 -3.73
CA LEU A 292 -2.88 -11.31 -3.28
C LEU A 292 -3.78 -10.28 -3.99
N THR A 293 -3.92 -10.37 -5.31
CA THR A 293 -4.75 -9.47 -6.13
C THR A 293 -6.22 -9.47 -5.71
N VAL A 294 -6.79 -10.61 -5.32
CA VAL A 294 -8.21 -10.63 -4.92
C VAL A 294 -8.41 -10.21 -3.46
N VAL A 295 -7.42 -10.45 -2.60
CA VAL A 295 -7.45 -10.02 -1.18
C VAL A 295 -7.19 -8.52 -1.04
N MET A 296 -6.17 -8.02 -1.72
CA MET A 296 -5.80 -6.61 -1.80
C MET A 296 -6.66 -5.92 -2.86
N ILE A 297 -6.67 -4.58 -2.96
CA ILE A 297 -5.75 -3.80 -3.80
C ILE A 297 -5.95 -2.29 -3.54
N ASN A 298 -4.85 -1.59 -3.25
CA ASN A 298 -4.61 -0.29 -3.89
C ASN A 298 -3.10 -0.05 -4.10
N PRO A 299 -2.58 0.09 -5.34
CA PRO A 299 -1.28 0.67 -5.56
C PRO A 299 -1.43 2.17 -5.34
N ILE A 300 -0.80 2.67 -4.27
CA ILE A 300 -0.66 4.10 -4.06
C ILE A 300 0.16 4.65 -5.24
N CYS A 301 -0.54 5.21 -6.23
CA CYS A 301 0.02 6.20 -7.13
C CYS A 301 0.41 7.41 -6.27
N LEU A 302 1.69 7.53 -5.95
CA LEU A 302 2.27 8.72 -5.32
C LEU A 302 2.38 9.87 -6.33
N VAL A 303 1.26 10.26 -6.95
CA VAL A 303 1.20 11.50 -7.75
C VAL A 303 -0.02 12.29 -7.29
N GLN A 304 0.22 13.49 -6.79
CA GLN A 304 -0.77 14.36 -6.12
C GLN A 304 -1.84 14.96 -7.04
N THR A 305 -1.98 14.51 -8.29
CA THR A 305 -3.11 14.85 -9.14
C THR A 305 -4.26 13.86 -8.91
N TRP A 306 -5.08 14.18 -7.91
CA TRP A 306 -6.45 13.71 -7.68
C TRP A 306 -7.23 13.67 -9.03
N TRP A 307 -8.00 12.65 -9.40
CA TRP A 307 -9.19 12.11 -8.74
C TRP A 307 -9.39 10.64 -9.19
N VAL A 308 -9.73 9.77 -8.23
CA VAL A 308 -10.34 8.43 -8.40
C VAL A 308 -9.52 7.36 -9.16
N LEU A 309 -8.45 6.87 -8.55
CA LEU A 309 -8.04 5.47 -8.76
C LEU A 309 -8.15 4.70 -7.44
N THR A 310 -9.35 4.73 -6.85
CA THR A 310 -9.71 3.83 -5.77
C THR A 310 -9.83 2.45 -6.39
N ILE A 311 -8.83 1.62 -6.21
CA ILE A 311 -9.01 0.21 -6.51
C ILE A 311 -9.90 -0.35 -5.41
N GLU A 312 -10.95 -1.03 -5.83
CA GLU A 312 -12.04 -1.45 -4.97
C GLU A 312 -11.97 -2.98 -4.83
N CYS A 313 -11.33 -3.43 -3.75
CA CYS A 313 -11.20 -4.85 -3.43
C CYS A 313 -11.86 -5.19 -2.12
N CYS A 314 -11.85 -6.48 -1.74
CA CYS A 314 -12.57 -6.98 -0.57
C CYS A 314 -12.31 -6.20 0.71
N ILE A 315 -11.10 -5.63 0.92
CA ILE A 315 -10.79 -4.75 2.06
C ILE A 315 -11.23 -3.30 1.79
N ASP A 316 -11.08 -2.78 0.58
CA ASP A 316 -11.50 -1.41 0.21
C ASP A 316 -13.02 -1.25 0.14
N GLU A 317 -13.78 -2.35 -0.05
CA GLU A 317 -15.24 -2.40 0.11
C GLU A 317 -15.65 -1.92 1.50
N TRP A 318 -14.76 -1.99 2.51
CA TRP A 318 -14.98 -1.55 3.88
C TRP A 318 -14.32 -0.20 4.23
N SER A 319 -13.81 0.53 3.23
CA SER A 319 -13.03 1.76 3.45
C SER A 319 -13.78 2.89 4.16
N ASP A 320 -15.10 2.97 4.00
CA ASP A 320 -15.98 3.91 4.71
C ASP A 320 -16.67 3.29 5.93
N GLY A 321 -16.36 2.03 6.24
CA GLY A 321 -16.94 1.27 7.34
C GLY A 321 -18.22 0.50 6.99
N THR A 322 -18.80 0.75 5.82
CA THR A 322 -19.94 0.00 5.27
C THR A 322 -19.52 -0.77 4.03
N ARG A 323 -19.88 -2.05 3.94
CA ARG A 323 -19.54 -2.83 2.76
C ARG A 323 -20.22 -2.26 1.51
N ARG A 324 -19.43 -1.85 0.53
CA ARG A 324 -19.89 -1.48 -0.83
C ARG A 324 -19.37 -2.50 -1.82
N ASP A 325 -20.28 -3.16 -2.55
CA ASP A 325 -19.87 -4.06 -3.62
C ASP A 325 -19.15 -3.27 -4.71
N SER A 326 -17.90 -3.64 -4.93
CA SER A 326 -17.10 -3.04 -5.98
C SER A 326 -17.36 -3.66 -7.34
N GLY A 327 -17.49 -2.83 -8.37
CA GLY A 327 -17.57 -3.37 -9.73
C GLY A 327 -16.27 -4.12 -10.08
N TRP A 328 -16.39 -5.37 -10.55
CA TRP A 328 -15.23 -6.09 -11.08
C TRP A 328 -14.71 -5.39 -12.34
N ASN A 329 -13.41 -5.07 -12.37
CA ASN A 329 -12.78 -4.39 -13.50
C ASN A 329 -11.50 -5.14 -13.90
N ASP A 330 -11.56 -5.82 -15.05
CA ASP A 330 -10.48 -6.68 -15.55
C ASP A 330 -9.17 -5.92 -15.81
N GLU A 331 -9.25 -4.70 -16.36
CA GLU A 331 -8.08 -3.88 -16.66
C GLU A 331 -7.33 -3.50 -15.38
N ARG A 332 -8.07 -3.09 -14.34
CA ARG A 332 -7.50 -2.73 -13.03
C ARG A 332 -6.89 -3.95 -12.34
N LEU A 333 -7.59 -5.07 -12.38
CA LEU A 333 -7.10 -6.33 -11.83
C LEU A 333 -5.78 -6.74 -12.47
N GLN A 334 -5.68 -6.61 -13.80
CA GLN A 334 -4.50 -6.98 -14.55
C GLN A 334 -3.27 -6.16 -14.15
N ILE A 335 -3.43 -4.85 -13.96
CA ILE A 335 -2.33 -3.96 -13.53
C ILE A 335 -1.75 -4.46 -12.20
N VAL A 336 -2.61 -4.87 -11.28
CA VAL A 336 -2.15 -5.15 -9.92
C VAL A 336 -1.69 -6.59 -9.76
N TYR A 337 -2.34 -7.52 -10.44
CA TYR A 337 -1.79 -8.85 -10.67
C TYR A 337 -0.35 -8.76 -11.21
N SER A 338 -0.13 -7.96 -12.25
CA SER A 338 1.22 -7.76 -12.81
C SER A 338 2.19 -7.16 -11.79
N SER A 339 1.73 -6.21 -10.96
CA SER A 339 2.54 -5.63 -9.88
C SER A 339 2.92 -6.65 -8.79
N HIS A 340 2.02 -7.55 -8.41
CA HIS A 340 2.32 -8.62 -7.45
C HIS A 340 3.26 -9.67 -8.04
N VAL A 341 3.06 -10.05 -9.31
CA VAL A 341 3.98 -10.94 -10.02
C VAL A 341 5.39 -10.34 -10.03
N ALA A 342 5.52 -9.06 -10.40
CA ALA A 342 6.81 -8.35 -10.37
C ALA A 342 7.42 -8.33 -8.96
N SER A 343 6.61 -8.02 -7.93
CA SER A 343 7.07 -7.98 -6.54
C SER A 343 7.55 -9.35 -6.03
N LEU A 344 6.92 -10.45 -6.46
CA LEU A 344 7.34 -11.81 -6.12
C LEU A 344 8.63 -12.20 -6.86
N TYR A 345 8.81 -11.79 -8.12
CA TYR A 345 10.08 -11.97 -8.83
C TYR A 345 11.21 -11.14 -8.20
N ASP A 346 10.93 -9.91 -7.80
CA ASP A 346 11.89 -9.09 -7.04
C ASP A 346 12.23 -9.76 -5.70
N PHE A 347 11.25 -10.31 -5.00
CA PHE A 347 11.47 -11.08 -3.76
C PHE A 347 12.36 -12.31 -3.99
N LYS A 348 12.20 -13.00 -5.13
CA LYS A 348 13.10 -14.08 -5.55
C LYS A 348 14.53 -13.57 -5.76
N ALA A 349 14.68 -12.46 -6.50
CA ALA A 349 15.98 -11.89 -6.83
C ALA A 349 16.74 -11.37 -5.60
N HIS A 350 16.03 -10.90 -4.58
CA HIS A 350 16.62 -10.37 -3.33
C HIS A 350 16.68 -11.39 -2.19
N SER A 351 16.27 -12.64 -2.42
CA SER A 351 16.44 -13.70 -1.43
C SER A 351 17.95 -13.89 -1.13
N PRO A 352 18.35 -14.00 0.15
CA PRO A 352 19.73 -13.81 0.58
C PRO A 352 20.72 -14.77 -0.08
N LYS A 353 21.95 -14.28 -0.27
CA LYS A 353 23.12 -15.01 -0.80
C LYS A 353 23.51 -16.26 0.01
N ASN A 354 22.88 -16.50 1.17
CA ASN A 354 23.10 -17.66 2.03
C ASN A 354 22.53 -18.97 1.44
N GLY A 355 22.21 -18.99 0.14
CA GLY A 355 21.78 -20.18 -0.61
C GLY A 355 20.32 -20.59 -0.43
N ARG A 356 19.49 -19.81 0.28
CA ARG A 356 18.08 -20.14 0.51
C ARG A 356 17.17 -19.30 -0.40
N ASP A 357 16.52 -19.96 -1.36
CA ASP A 357 15.44 -19.37 -2.14
C ASP A 357 14.18 -19.28 -1.27
N LEU A 358 13.98 -18.11 -0.63
CA LEU A 358 12.86 -17.87 0.29
C LEU A 358 11.51 -17.92 -0.44
N LEU A 359 11.48 -17.51 -1.72
CA LEU A 359 10.28 -17.64 -2.52
C LEU A 359 9.97 -19.12 -2.76
N HIS A 360 10.95 -19.92 -3.15
CA HIS A 360 10.75 -21.36 -3.32
C HIS A 360 10.24 -22.01 -2.04
N GLN A 361 10.80 -21.64 -0.88
CA GLN A 361 10.33 -22.12 0.41
C GLN A 361 8.86 -21.72 0.68
N LEU A 362 8.51 -20.45 0.42
CA LEU A 362 7.12 -20.00 0.51
C LEU A 362 6.20 -20.82 -0.41
N GLN A 363 6.60 -21.05 -1.66
CA GLN A 363 5.81 -21.81 -2.62
C GLN A 363 5.59 -23.26 -2.17
N CYS A 364 6.63 -23.91 -1.64
CA CYS A 364 6.53 -25.27 -1.10
C CYS A 364 5.64 -25.34 0.15
N ASP A 365 5.79 -24.38 1.07
CA ASP A 365 4.99 -24.33 2.29
C ASP A 365 3.49 -24.11 1.95
N LEU A 366 3.18 -23.15 1.07
CA LEU A 366 1.81 -22.88 0.66
C LEU A 366 1.14 -24.10 0.00
N LEU A 367 1.88 -24.82 -0.86
CA LEU A 367 1.38 -26.04 -1.50
C LEU A 367 1.13 -27.15 -0.49
N ARG A 368 2.09 -27.40 0.42
CA ARG A 368 1.97 -28.43 1.45
C ARG A 368 0.73 -28.20 2.32
N ASP A 369 0.56 -26.97 2.78
CA ASP A 369 -0.54 -26.60 3.67
C ASP A 369 -1.89 -26.66 2.92
N ALA A 370 -1.90 -26.30 1.63
CA ALA A 370 -3.10 -26.41 0.78
C ALA A 370 -3.52 -27.87 0.54
N ARG A 371 -2.57 -28.76 0.25
CA ARG A 371 -2.84 -30.20 0.10
C ARG A 371 -3.32 -30.84 1.39
N THR A 372 -2.72 -30.47 2.51
CA THR A 372 -3.14 -30.91 3.84
C THR A 372 -4.58 -30.48 4.11
N HIS A 373 -4.94 -29.24 3.78
CA HIS A 373 -6.31 -28.74 3.91
C HIS A 373 -7.31 -29.54 3.07
N ALA A 374 -6.95 -29.90 1.84
CA ALA A 374 -7.80 -30.73 0.97
C ALA A 374 -7.91 -32.21 1.41
N GLY A 375 -7.13 -32.64 2.42
CA GLY A 375 -7.00 -34.05 2.79
C GLY A 375 -6.30 -34.89 1.72
N ALA A 376 -5.51 -34.24 0.85
CA ALA A 376 -4.71 -34.89 -0.17
C ALA A 376 -3.41 -35.45 0.44
N PRO A 377 -2.86 -36.56 -0.10
CA PRO A 377 -1.60 -37.09 0.39
C PRO A 377 -0.46 -36.07 0.17
N PRO A 378 0.62 -36.14 0.98
CA PRO A 378 1.79 -35.30 0.81
C PRO A 378 2.35 -35.44 -0.61
N ASN A 379 2.85 -34.35 -1.20
CA ASN A 379 3.37 -34.40 -2.56
C ASN A 379 4.81 -34.96 -2.52
N PRO A 380 5.09 -36.11 -3.16
CA PRO A 380 6.38 -36.77 -3.08
C PRO A 380 7.54 -35.90 -3.60
N VAL A 381 7.27 -34.95 -4.50
CA VAL A 381 8.29 -34.06 -5.09
C VAL A 381 8.72 -32.95 -4.13
N THR A 382 7.79 -32.40 -3.33
CA THR A 382 8.10 -31.30 -2.40
C THR A 382 8.59 -31.78 -1.04
N ASP A 383 8.24 -32.98 -0.61
CA ASP A 383 8.56 -33.47 0.74
C ASP A 383 9.95 -34.12 0.88
N SER A 384 10.65 -34.38 -0.23
CA SER A 384 12.00 -34.96 -0.20
C SER A 384 13.10 -34.00 0.28
N GLY A 385 12.81 -32.69 0.37
CA GLY A 385 13.76 -31.65 0.80
C GLY A 385 13.61 -31.17 2.24
N ARG A 386 12.91 -31.94 3.10
CA ARG A 386 12.47 -31.51 4.43
C ARG A 386 13.61 -30.98 5.31
N PHE A 387 13.51 -29.72 5.74
CA PHE A 387 14.13 -29.27 7.00
C PHE A 387 13.10 -29.36 8.13
N PRO A 388 13.54 -29.71 9.36
CA PRO A 388 12.63 -29.88 10.49
C PRO A 388 11.92 -28.57 10.85
N PRO A 389 10.65 -28.64 11.32
CA PRO A 389 9.95 -27.49 11.87
C PRO A 389 10.77 -26.87 13.02
N GLY A 390 11.15 -25.60 12.91
CA GLY A 390 11.95 -24.87 13.91
C GLY A 390 13.32 -24.37 13.41
N ALA A 391 13.82 -24.85 12.27
CA ALA A 391 15.10 -24.37 11.72
C ALA A 391 15.09 -22.90 11.26
N LEU A 392 13.90 -22.31 11.06
CA LEU A 392 13.74 -20.88 10.75
C LEU A 392 13.77 -20.00 12.00
N ASP A 393 13.33 -20.51 13.14
CA ASP A 393 13.35 -19.76 14.41
C ASP A 393 14.74 -19.76 15.03
N ALA A 394 15.51 -20.85 14.84
CA ALA A 394 16.89 -20.98 15.31
C ALA A 394 17.88 -20.00 14.65
N VAL A 395 17.64 -19.62 13.38
CA VAL A 395 18.53 -18.68 12.65
C VAL A 395 18.36 -17.23 13.12
N ARG A 396 17.32 -16.91 13.89
CA ARG A 396 17.16 -15.58 14.52
C ARG A 396 17.83 -15.46 15.89
N GLU A 397 18.29 -16.55 16.49
CA GLU A 397 18.99 -16.51 17.78
C GLU A 397 20.52 -16.40 17.63
N GLU A 398 21.08 -16.61 16.43
CA GLU A 398 22.53 -16.49 16.20
C GLU A 398 23.01 -15.06 15.84
N ASP A 399 22.09 -14.12 15.57
CA ASP A 399 22.40 -12.72 15.20
C ASP A 399 22.01 -11.69 16.30
N ASN A 400 21.80 -12.13 17.55
CA ASN A 400 21.51 -11.26 18.70
C ASN A 400 22.61 -11.30 19.76
#